data_AF-A0A9E1KBV3-F1
#
_entry.id   AF-A0A9E1KBV3-F1
#
_cell.length_a   1.000
_cell.length_b   1.000
_cell.length_c   1.000
_cell.angle_alpha   90.00
_cell.angle_beta   90.00
_cell.angle_gamma   90.00
#
_symmetry.space_group_name_H-M   'P 1'
#
loop_
_entity.id
_entity.type
_entity.pdbx_description
1 polymer ?
#
loop_
_entity_poly.entity_id
_entity_poly.type
_entity_poly.pdbx_seq_one_letter_code
_entity_poly.pdbx_strand_id
1 'polypeptide(L)'
;MNFSCSVCDNIYDFPKVPIWLCDCGKPLVVHYNWENKVKSIDIIENELSLWRYKSVLPDIQTIISLGEGHTPLIPISNNVYVK
;
A
#
# COMPACT_ATOMS: atom_id res chain seq x y z
N MET A 1 8.52 0.45 8.76
CA MET A 1 8.29 1.04 7.43
C MET A 1 9.13 2.30 7.39
N ASN A 2 9.91 2.50 6.34
CA ASN A 2 10.66 3.74 6.13
C ASN A 2 10.34 4.30 4.75
N PHE A 3 10.73 5.56 4.52
CA PHE A 3 10.56 6.24 3.25
C PHE A 3 11.94 6.65 2.76
N SER A 4 12.36 6.17 1.60
CA SER A 4 13.62 6.53 0.97
C SER A 4 13.39 7.48 -0.20
N CYS A 5 14.23 8.50 -0.36
CA CYS A 5 14.16 9.34 -1.55
C CYS A 5 14.64 8.55 -2.77
N SER A 6 13.88 8.58 -3.85
CA SER A 6 14.21 7.94 -5.14
C SER A 6 15.48 8.47 -5.85
N VAL A 7 16.19 9.44 -5.28
CA VAL A 7 17.30 10.14 -5.95
C VAL A 7 18.46 10.45 -5.02
N CYS A 8 18.20 11.02 -3.84
CA CYS A 8 19.27 11.48 -2.94
C CYS A 8 19.47 10.56 -1.71
N ASP A 9 18.79 9.41 -1.68
CA ASP A 9 18.89 8.39 -0.63
C ASP A 9 18.59 8.85 0.81
N ASN A 10 18.00 10.04 1.00
CA ASN A 10 17.52 10.48 2.30
C ASN A 10 16.44 9.51 2.83
N ILE A 11 16.54 9.14 4.10
CA ILE A 11 15.64 8.21 4.76
C ILE A 11 14.82 8.93 5.83
N TYR A 12 13.51 8.70 5.82
CA TYR A 12 12.57 9.16 6.84
C TYR A 12 11.95 7.95 7.53
N ASP A 13 12.22 7.81 8.82
CA ASP A 13 11.67 6.75 9.66
C ASP A 13 10.41 7.23 10.37
N PHE A 14 9.28 6.53 10.16
CA PHE A 14 8.01 6.74 10.87
C PHE A 14 7.64 8.23 11.06
N PRO A 15 7.46 8.99 9.96
CA PRO A 15 7.15 10.41 10.05
C PRO A 15 5.83 10.63 10.82
N LYS A 16 5.84 11.59 11.75
CA LYS A 16 4.67 11.92 12.59
C LYS A 16 3.52 12.58 11.82
N VAL A 17 3.83 13.10 10.64
CA VAL A 17 2.88 13.76 9.73
C VAL A 17 3.01 13.15 8.34
N PRO A 18 1.97 13.17 7.51
CA PRO A 18 2.08 12.74 6.12
C PRO A 18 3.18 13.51 5.39
N ILE A 19 4.06 12.78 4.72
CA ILE A 19 5.11 13.31 3.85
C ILE A 19 4.88 12.81 2.43
N TRP A 20 5.01 13.72 1.46
CA TRP A 20 4.69 13.44 0.06
C TRP A 20 5.94 13.47 -0.82
N LEU A 21 6.91 14.33 -0.45
CA LEU A 21 8.17 14.54 -1.15
C LEU A 21 9.31 14.60 -0.14
N CYS A 22 10.51 14.24 -0.58
CA CYS A 22 11.75 14.54 0.12
C CYS A 22 11.99 16.07 0.12
N ASP A 23 12.82 16.56 1.04
CA ASP A 23 13.27 17.96 1.07
C ASP A 23 13.99 18.40 -0.22
N CYS A 24 14.52 17.45 -1.00
CA CYS A 24 15.08 17.70 -2.34
C CYS A 24 14.02 17.82 -3.46
N GLY A 25 12.73 17.68 -3.13
CA GLY A 25 11.59 17.78 -4.05
C GLY A 25 11.30 16.52 -4.88
N LYS A 26 11.95 15.38 -4.59
CA LYS A 26 11.76 14.12 -5.33
C LYS A 26 10.83 13.14 -4.60
N PRO A 27 10.18 12.20 -5.33
CA PRO A 27 9.29 11.21 -4.73
C PRO A 27 9.99 10.31 -3.71
N LEU A 28 9.22 9.91 -2.71
CA LEU A 28 9.62 8.94 -1.70
C LEU A 28 9.13 7.54 -2.10
N VAL A 29 9.98 6.54 -1.91
CA VAL A 29 9.66 5.11 -2.02
C VAL A 29 9.37 4.60 -0.62
N VAL A 30 8.23 3.93 -0.45
CA VAL A 30 7.84 3.32 0.82
C VAL A 30 8.46 1.93 0.91
N HIS A 31 9.21 1.68 1.98
CA HIS A 31 9.76 0.37 2.28
C HIS A 31 9.06 -0.29 3.46
N TYR A 32 8.43 -1.44 3.23
CA TYR A 32 7.79 -2.24 4.26
C TYR A 32 8.78 -3.18 4.95
N ASN A 33 8.57 -3.41 6.26
CA ASN A 33 9.44 -4.31 7.04
C ASN A 33 9.41 -5.78 6.56
N TRP A 34 8.38 -6.13 5.79
CA TRP A 34 8.17 -7.45 5.23
C TRP A 34 8.67 -7.59 3.78
N GLU A 35 9.22 -6.54 3.17
CA GLU A 35 9.83 -6.62 1.84
C GLU A 35 10.90 -7.71 1.79
N ASN A 36 10.94 -8.43 0.68
CA ASN A 36 11.86 -9.55 0.44
C ASN A 36 11.75 -10.69 1.46
N LYS A 37 10.64 -10.78 2.21
CA LYS A 37 10.36 -11.88 3.14
C LYS A 37 9.10 -12.63 2.70
N VAL A 38 9.11 -13.94 2.90
CA VAL A 38 7.89 -14.74 2.77
C VAL A 38 6.93 -14.34 3.89
N LYS A 39 5.72 -13.90 3.52
CA LYS A 39 4.67 -13.48 4.44
C LYS A 39 3.32 -13.92 3.88
N SER A 40 2.47 -14.49 4.72
CA SER A 40 1.09 -14.77 4.34
C SER A 40 0.33 -13.46 4.14
N ILE A 41 -0.53 -13.43 3.13
CA ILE A 41 -1.50 -12.36 2.95
C ILE A 41 -2.81 -12.88 3.53
N ASP A 42 -3.12 -12.42 4.74
CA ASP A 42 -4.39 -12.73 5.37
C ASP A 42 -5.45 -11.79 4.79
N ILE A 43 -6.57 -12.36 4.38
CA ILE A 43 -7.71 -11.64 3.79
C ILE A 43 -8.87 -11.66 4.78
N ILE A 44 -9.34 -10.48 5.13
CA ILE A 44 -10.51 -10.29 5.99
C ILE A 44 -11.76 -10.31 5.11
N GLU A 45 -12.43 -11.45 4.99
CA GLU A 45 -13.49 -11.65 4.00
C GLU A 45 -14.73 -10.76 4.18
N ASN A 46 -15.02 -10.32 5.41
CA ASN A 46 -16.15 -9.42 5.70
C ASN A 46 -15.79 -7.92 5.59
N GLU A 47 -14.53 -7.59 5.29
CA GLU A 47 -14.10 -6.22 4.98
C GLU A 47 -14.19 -5.99 3.46
N LEU A 48 -14.96 -4.99 3.06
CA LEU A 48 -15.27 -4.72 1.65
C LEU A 48 -14.44 -3.61 1.03
N SER A 49 -13.52 -3.02 1.79
CA SER A 49 -12.58 -2.00 1.31
C SER A 49 -11.20 -2.58 0.95
N LEU A 50 -10.24 -1.72 0.57
CA LEU A 50 -8.83 -2.11 0.42
C LEU A 50 -8.25 -2.68 1.73
N TRP A 51 -8.82 -2.30 2.88
CA TRP A 51 -8.36 -2.73 4.21
C TRP A 51 -8.53 -4.21 4.49
N ARG A 52 -9.20 -4.97 3.61
CA ARG A 52 -9.25 -6.44 3.70
C ARG A 52 -7.87 -7.10 3.66
N TYR A 53 -6.86 -6.41 3.14
CA TYR A 53 -5.46 -6.83 3.09
C TYR A 53 -4.61 -6.25 4.23
N LYS A 54 -5.21 -5.92 5.38
CA LYS A 54 -4.53 -5.26 6.52
C LYS A 54 -3.21 -5.90 6.93
N SER A 55 -3.08 -7.23 6.79
CA SER A 55 -1.86 -7.99 7.13
C SER A 55 -0.59 -7.49 6.44
N VAL A 56 -0.72 -6.87 5.25
CA VAL A 56 0.40 -6.33 4.45
C VAL A 56 0.38 -4.81 4.28
N LEU A 57 -0.67 -4.13 4.76
CA LEU A 57 -0.76 -2.67 4.77
C LEU A 57 -0.04 -2.08 6.01
N PRO A 58 0.20 -0.76 6.06
CA PRO A 58 0.76 -0.12 7.24
C PRO A 58 -0.12 -0.33 8.47
N ASP A 59 0.50 -0.57 9.62
CA ASP A 59 -0.22 -0.65 10.89
C ASP A 59 -0.60 0.76 11.34
N ILE A 60 -1.90 1.04 11.28
CA ILE A 60 -2.49 2.37 11.52
C ILE A 60 -3.63 2.25 12.52
N GLN A 61 -3.73 3.26 13.39
CA GLN A 61 -4.75 3.29 14.45
C GLN A 61 -6.14 3.64 13.92
N THR A 62 -6.21 4.49 12.89
CA THR A 62 -7.48 5.00 12.35
C THR A 62 -7.61 4.66 10.89
N ILE A 63 -8.49 3.71 10.57
CA ILE A 63 -8.83 3.33 9.21
C ILE A 63 -9.78 4.37 8.63
N ILE A 64 -9.43 4.93 7.47
CA ILE A 64 -10.29 5.78 6.65
C ILE A 64 -10.51 5.06 5.33
N SER A 65 -11.77 4.93 4.91
CA SER A 65 -12.15 4.29 3.66
C SER A 65 -13.41 4.94 3.09
N LEU A 66 -13.53 4.89 1.77
CA LEU A 66 -14.76 5.26 1.05
C LEU A 66 -15.44 4.02 0.44
N GLY A 67 -15.07 2.81 0.89
CA GLY A 67 -15.51 1.55 0.29
C GLY A 67 -14.80 1.23 -1.02
N GLU A 68 -13.58 1.73 -1.21
CA GLU A 68 -12.75 1.46 -2.39
C GLU A 68 -12.29 0.00 -2.46
N GLY A 69 -11.87 -0.45 -3.65
CA GLY A 69 -11.56 -1.85 -3.88
C GLY A 69 -12.76 -2.60 -4.44
N HIS A 70 -12.72 -3.93 -4.40
CA HIS A 70 -13.76 -4.79 -4.99
C HIS A 70 -14.17 -4.42 -6.43
N THR A 71 -13.29 -3.73 -7.17
CA THR A 71 -13.57 -3.36 -8.55
C THR A 71 -13.73 -4.63 -9.39
N PRO A 72 -14.74 -4.71 -10.25
CA PRO A 72 -15.04 -5.94 -10.98
C PRO A 72 -13.87 -6.33 -11.89
N LEU A 73 -13.74 -7.62 -12.15
CA LEU A 73 -12.88 -8.13 -13.21
C LEU A 73 -13.81 -8.71 -14.28
N ILE A 74 -13.99 -7.97 -15.38
CA ILE A 74 -15.03 -8.23 -16.39
C ILE A 74 -14.44 -9.13 -17.49
N PRO A 75 -14.98 -10.35 -17.72
CA PRO A 75 -14.53 -11.19 -18.82
C PRO A 75 -14.97 -10.61 -20.17
N ILE A 76 -14.07 -10.55 -21.14
CA ILE A 76 -14.37 -10.06 -22.51
C ILE A 76 -14.12 -11.11 -23.59
N SER A 77 -13.33 -12.16 -23.31
CA SER A 77 -13.20 -13.35 -24.15
C SER A 77 -12.57 -14.51 -23.34
N ASN A 78 -12.27 -15.64 -23.98
CA ASN A 78 -11.65 -16.79 -23.32
C ASN A 78 -10.32 -16.41 -22.68
N ASN A 79 -10.23 -16.47 -21.35
CA ASN A 79 -9.07 -16.07 -20.55
C ASN A 79 -8.60 -14.61 -20.75
N VAL A 80 -9.50 -13.70 -21.15
CA VAL A 80 -9.19 -12.26 -21.26
C VAL A 80 -10.19 -11.45 -20.43
N TYR A 81 -9.66 -10.56 -19.60
CA TYR A 81 -10.42 -9.79 -18.62
C TYR A 81 -10.03 -8.31 -18.64
N VAL A 82 -10.98 -7.44 -18.28
CA VAL A 82 -10.77 -6.02 -18.02
C VAL A 82 -10.93 -5.77 -16.53
N LYS A 83 -9.96 -5.11 -15.93
CA LYS A 83 -10.00 -4.64 -14.55
C LYS A 83 -10.45 -3.19 -14.50
#